data_AF-A0A958I131-F1
#
_entry.id   AF-A0A958I131-F1
#
_cell.length_a   1.000
_cell.length_b   1.000
_cell.length_c   1.000
_cell.angle_alpha   90.00
_cell.angle_beta   90.00
_cell.angle_gamma   90.00
#
_symmetry.space_group_name_H-M   'P 1'
#
loop_
_entity.id
_entity.type
_entity.pdbx_description
1 polymer ?
#
loop_
_entity_poly.entity_id
_entity_poly.type
_entity_poly.pdbx_seq_one_letter_code
_entity_poly.pdbx_strand_id
1 'polypeptide(L)'
;MNYGFVIDNRKCIGCHACTVACKAEHDVPIGVNRTWVKYIEKGEFPHTRRLFSVMRCNHCADAPCVDICPVEALHTRDDGIVDFDNRRCIGCKACMQACPYDALYIDPETQTAAKCNYCTHRVDIGLEPACVNVCPEHAIISGDMDDPVSEISQLLSRQQVSARKIEKGTQPKLFYIDGDSASLVPTATAPSSDYLWSSQSTGVGHFAKYAEALIAKSDPLEMVKQLAQNGGDGRIVPENQSQKIDQKIDDVRRENTRRAYDAPGKGAVWGWEVSAYVWTKAIATGAFLLPFLANILTDSPVAENVQWIGWGGSLLFLAITGLLLVKDLDKPARFAYVLLRPQWKSWLVKGGYAITFYGALLAIWGHAKFWNMPDLAAISGWLTAAFAVIVAVYTAFLFAQAKGRDFWQSPTLPLHMLIHSL
;
A
#
# COMPACT_ATOMS: atom_id res chain seq x y z
N MET A 1 -9.25 -8.09 26.41
CA MET A 1 -10.19 -7.67 25.35
C MET A 1 -9.52 -7.91 24.01
N ASN A 2 -10.26 -8.39 23.02
CA ASN A 2 -9.75 -8.63 21.68
C ASN A 2 -10.81 -8.19 20.66
N TYR A 3 -10.71 -6.93 20.24
CA TYR A 3 -11.74 -6.32 19.38
C TYR A 3 -11.72 -6.84 17.95
N GLY A 4 -12.90 -7.10 17.39
CA GLY A 4 -13.09 -7.51 16.00
C GLY A 4 -14.40 -6.99 15.41
N PHE A 5 -14.61 -7.19 14.12
CA PHE A 5 -15.85 -6.85 13.44
C PHE A 5 -16.48 -8.08 12.80
N VAL A 6 -17.80 -8.16 12.84
CA VAL A 6 -18.61 -9.04 11.98
C VAL A 6 -19.51 -8.17 11.11
N ILE A 7 -19.52 -8.45 9.81
CA ILE A 7 -20.45 -7.85 8.84
C ILE A 7 -21.46 -8.92 8.45
N ASP A 8 -22.74 -8.70 8.76
CA ASP A 8 -23.83 -9.56 8.33
C ASP A 8 -24.33 -9.13 6.95
N ASN A 9 -23.82 -9.77 5.89
CA ASN A 9 -24.18 -9.42 4.51
C ASN A 9 -25.64 -9.72 4.19
N ARG A 10 -26.33 -10.56 4.97
CA ARG A 10 -27.77 -10.84 4.81
C ARG A 10 -28.63 -9.61 5.13
N LYS A 11 -28.11 -8.72 6.00
CA LYS A 11 -28.79 -7.50 6.47
C LYS A 11 -28.29 -6.24 5.76
N CYS A 12 -27.09 -6.27 5.17
CA CYS A 12 -26.50 -5.07 4.58
C CYS A 12 -27.26 -4.62 3.32
N ILE A 13 -27.97 -3.50 3.42
CA ILE A 13 -28.70 -2.87 2.30
C ILE A 13 -27.84 -1.90 1.46
N GLY A 14 -26.55 -1.76 1.79
CA GLY A 14 -25.64 -0.90 1.02
C GLY A 14 -25.97 0.60 1.06
N CYS A 15 -26.51 1.13 2.15
CA CYS A 15 -26.94 2.54 2.24
C CYS A 15 -25.81 3.58 2.40
N HIS A 16 -24.55 3.15 2.52
CA HIS A 16 -23.37 4.01 2.78
C HIS A 16 -23.41 4.86 4.07
N ALA A 17 -24.39 4.69 4.96
CA ALA A 17 -24.45 5.40 6.24
C ALA A 17 -23.17 5.24 7.07
N CYS A 18 -22.61 4.02 7.10
CA CYS A 18 -21.34 3.75 7.77
C CYS A 18 -20.13 4.52 7.20
N THR A 19 -20.12 4.77 5.89
CA THR A 19 -19.09 5.56 5.21
C THR A 19 -19.20 7.03 5.63
N VAL A 20 -20.40 7.60 5.56
CA VAL A 20 -20.66 9.01 5.88
C VAL A 20 -20.41 9.29 7.36
N ALA A 21 -20.90 8.44 8.26
CA ALA A 21 -20.65 8.60 9.69
C ALA A 21 -19.17 8.52 10.03
N CYS A 22 -18.43 7.59 9.41
CA CYS A 22 -16.99 7.50 9.62
C CYS A 22 -16.25 8.74 9.10
N LYS A 23 -16.73 9.38 8.02
CA LYS A 23 -16.16 10.64 7.55
C LYS A 23 -16.41 11.77 8.53
N ALA A 24 -17.65 11.94 8.96
CA ALA A 24 -18.06 12.99 9.88
C ALA A 24 -17.39 12.86 11.25
N GLU A 25 -17.29 11.64 11.79
CA GLU A 25 -16.70 11.39 13.12
C GLU A 25 -15.19 11.69 13.19
N HIS A 26 -14.49 11.55 12.06
CA HIS A 26 -13.03 11.61 12.01
C HIS A 26 -12.49 12.70 11.10
N ASP A 27 -13.36 13.60 10.63
CA ASP A 27 -13.04 14.65 9.66
C ASP A 27 -12.23 14.11 8.46
N VAL A 28 -12.68 12.99 7.88
CA VAL A 28 -11.92 12.31 6.81
C VAL A 28 -12.01 13.13 5.51
N PRO A 29 -10.87 13.51 4.90
CA PRO A 29 -10.87 14.35 3.70
C PRO A 29 -11.64 13.74 2.51
N ILE A 30 -12.00 14.61 1.56
CA ILE A 30 -12.62 14.18 0.30
C ILE A 30 -11.62 13.35 -0.52
N GLY A 31 -12.13 12.35 -1.26
CA GLY A 31 -11.30 11.44 -2.07
C GLY A 31 -10.71 10.24 -1.32
N VAL A 32 -10.72 10.23 0.02
CA VAL A 32 -10.26 9.09 0.83
C VAL A 32 -11.35 8.59 1.78
N ASN A 33 -11.25 7.32 2.19
CA ASN A 33 -12.23 6.65 3.05
C ASN A 33 -11.53 5.68 4.01
N ARG A 34 -11.96 5.65 5.28
CA ARG A 34 -11.54 4.63 6.27
C ARG A 34 -12.37 3.35 6.19
N THR A 35 -13.63 3.46 5.76
CA THR A 35 -14.56 2.37 5.46
C THR A 35 -15.38 2.75 4.23
N TRP A 36 -15.75 1.79 3.39
CA TRP A 36 -16.57 2.02 2.20
C TRP A 36 -17.42 0.77 1.89
N VAL A 37 -18.42 0.91 1.02
CA VAL A 37 -19.29 -0.21 0.61
C VAL A 37 -18.95 -0.58 -0.83
N LYS A 38 -18.61 -1.85 -1.04
CA LYS A 38 -18.49 -2.47 -2.35
C LYS A 38 -19.83 -3.08 -2.73
N TYR A 39 -20.34 -2.78 -3.91
CA TYR A 39 -21.48 -3.49 -4.49
C TYR A 39 -21.04 -4.28 -5.71
N ILE A 40 -21.69 -5.42 -5.92
CA ILE A 40 -21.53 -6.25 -7.11
C ILE A 40 -22.91 -6.68 -7.58
N GLU A 41 -23.10 -6.76 -8.88
CA GLU A 41 -24.29 -7.33 -9.50
C GLU A 41 -23.97 -8.73 -10.02
N LYS A 42 -24.88 -9.68 -9.82
CA LYS A 42 -24.75 -11.06 -10.30
C LYS A 42 -26.06 -11.56 -10.89
N GLY A 43 -25.93 -12.55 -11.76
CA GLY A 43 -27.08 -13.22 -12.39
C GLY A 43 -27.46 -12.58 -13.72
N GLU A 44 -28.41 -13.22 -14.39
CA GLU A 44 -28.95 -12.79 -15.67
C GLU A 44 -30.44 -12.50 -15.50
N PHE A 45 -30.99 -11.57 -16.28
CA PHE A 45 -32.42 -11.25 -16.22
C PHE A 45 -33.27 -12.51 -16.50
N PRO A 46 -34.32 -12.80 -15.71
CA PRO A 46 -34.90 -12.00 -14.62
C PRO A 46 -34.31 -12.25 -13.22
N HIS A 47 -33.37 -13.19 -13.09
CA HIS A 47 -32.75 -13.59 -11.82
C HIS A 47 -31.46 -12.83 -11.53
N THR A 48 -31.57 -11.50 -11.36
CA THR A 48 -30.44 -10.65 -10.97
C THR A 48 -30.45 -10.35 -9.47
N ARG A 49 -29.26 -10.16 -8.91
CA ARG A 49 -29.07 -9.79 -7.49
C ARG A 49 -27.96 -8.77 -7.33
N ARG A 50 -28.15 -7.86 -6.37
CA ARG A 50 -27.12 -6.92 -5.90
C ARG A 50 -26.61 -7.40 -4.54
N LEU A 51 -25.31 -7.44 -4.39
CA LEU A 51 -24.65 -7.88 -3.16
C LEU A 51 -23.76 -6.76 -2.66
N PHE A 52 -23.90 -6.42 -1.38
CA PHE A 52 -23.17 -5.34 -0.74
C PHE A 52 -22.15 -5.92 0.24
N SER A 53 -21.00 -5.29 0.37
CA SER A 53 -19.98 -5.68 1.35
C SER A 53 -19.24 -4.46 1.87
N VAL A 54 -19.11 -4.37 3.18
CA VAL A 54 -18.40 -3.26 3.81
C VAL A 54 -16.91 -3.58 3.88
N MET A 55 -16.08 -2.67 3.36
CA MET A 55 -14.64 -2.82 3.24
C MET A 55 -13.94 -1.81 4.15
N ARG A 56 -13.03 -2.28 5.00
CA ARG A 56 -12.27 -1.46 5.96
C ARG A 56 -10.97 -2.15 6.39
N CYS A 57 -10.27 -1.58 7.36
CA CYS A 57 -9.15 -2.26 8.02
C CYS A 57 -9.62 -3.51 8.76
N ASN A 58 -8.91 -4.62 8.59
CA ASN A 58 -9.25 -5.88 9.24
C ASN A 58 -8.71 -6.00 10.68
N HIS A 59 -7.97 -4.99 11.18
CA HIS A 59 -7.30 -5.03 12.48
C HIS A 59 -6.59 -6.37 12.75
N CYS A 60 -5.77 -6.80 11.79
CA CYS A 60 -5.08 -8.09 11.77
C CYS A 60 -4.35 -8.39 13.09
N ALA A 61 -4.40 -9.63 13.58
CA ALA A 61 -3.57 -10.05 14.71
C ALA A 61 -2.08 -10.13 14.31
N ASP A 62 -1.79 -10.65 13.12
CA ASP A 62 -0.47 -10.53 12.47
C ASP A 62 -0.51 -9.39 11.44
N ALA A 63 -0.24 -8.17 11.89
CA ALA A 63 -0.39 -6.95 11.11
C ALA A 63 0.90 -6.57 10.34
N PRO A 64 1.02 -6.90 9.04
CA PRO A 64 2.25 -6.58 8.28
C PRO A 64 2.49 -5.07 8.14
N CYS A 65 1.43 -4.26 8.21
CA CYS A 65 1.54 -2.80 8.20
C CYS A 65 2.21 -2.23 9.46
N VAL A 66 2.13 -2.94 10.60
CA VAL A 66 2.88 -2.61 11.82
C VAL A 66 4.34 -2.97 11.59
N ASP A 67 4.64 -4.21 11.21
CA ASP A 67 6.01 -4.71 11.08
C ASP A 67 6.86 -3.97 10.04
N ILE A 68 6.27 -3.56 8.93
CA ILE A 68 7.01 -2.81 7.89
C ILE A 68 7.28 -1.36 8.29
N CYS A 69 6.52 -0.80 9.25
CA CYS A 69 6.67 0.60 9.63
C CYS A 69 8.08 0.84 10.20
N PRO A 70 8.84 1.84 9.74
CA PRO A 70 10.20 2.04 10.23
C PRO A 70 10.29 2.80 11.55
N VAL A 71 9.20 3.44 11.97
CA VAL A 71 9.17 4.46 13.04
C VAL A 71 8.09 4.19 14.09
N GLU A 72 7.50 2.99 14.10
CA GLU A 72 6.36 2.57 14.95
C GLU A 72 5.21 3.60 14.96
N ALA A 73 4.94 4.19 13.79
CA ALA A 73 3.75 5.00 13.58
C ALA A 73 2.49 4.14 13.54
N LEU A 74 2.60 2.84 13.27
CA LEU A 74 1.54 1.87 13.46
C LEU A 74 1.92 0.93 14.58
N HIS A 75 0.97 0.55 15.42
CA HIS A 75 1.17 -0.35 16.55
C HIS A 75 -0.10 -1.16 16.83
N THR A 76 0.05 -2.30 17.49
CA THR A 76 -1.07 -3.10 18.00
C THR A 76 -1.25 -2.79 19.47
N ARG A 77 -2.45 -2.37 19.87
CA ARG A 77 -2.85 -2.17 21.27
C ARG A 77 -3.07 -3.51 21.98
N ASP A 78 -3.08 -3.50 23.31
CA ASP A 78 -3.32 -4.71 24.12
C ASP A 78 -4.72 -5.30 23.93
N ASP A 79 -5.68 -4.46 23.51
CA ASP A 79 -7.04 -4.86 23.14
C ASP A 79 -7.16 -5.43 21.71
N GLY A 80 -6.01 -5.58 21.04
CA GLY A 80 -5.87 -6.09 19.68
C GLY A 80 -6.22 -5.08 18.58
N ILE A 81 -6.54 -3.82 18.89
CA ILE A 81 -6.77 -2.81 17.86
C ILE A 81 -5.41 -2.41 17.26
N VAL A 82 -5.24 -2.64 15.95
CA VAL A 82 -4.14 -1.98 15.22
C VAL A 82 -4.47 -0.50 15.09
N ASP A 83 -3.68 0.40 15.67
CA ASP A 83 -3.86 1.86 15.65
C ASP A 83 -2.64 2.58 15.05
N PHE A 84 -2.68 3.92 14.97
CA PHE A 84 -1.61 4.74 14.40
C PHE A 84 -1.38 6.08 15.13
N ASP A 85 -0.12 6.54 15.16
CA ASP A 85 0.28 7.86 15.66
C ASP A 85 0.83 8.73 14.51
N ASN A 86 0.06 9.75 14.12
CA ASN A 86 0.41 10.69 13.06
C ASN A 86 1.71 11.46 13.33
N ARG A 87 2.06 11.69 14.59
CA ARG A 87 3.27 12.46 14.97
C ARG A 87 4.54 11.69 14.66
N ARG A 88 4.48 10.35 14.70
CA ARG A 88 5.60 9.47 14.35
C ARG A 88 5.68 9.21 12.84
N CYS A 89 4.57 9.34 12.12
CA CYS A 89 4.50 8.99 10.71
C CYS A 89 5.38 9.89 9.83
N ILE A 90 6.22 9.25 9.00
CA ILE A 90 7.11 9.93 8.05
C ILE A 90 6.56 9.94 6.61
N GLY A 91 5.43 9.30 6.33
CA GLY A 91 4.81 9.30 5.01
C GLY A 91 5.47 8.39 3.96
N CYS A 92 6.32 7.44 4.36
CA CYS A 92 7.06 6.53 3.44
C CYS A 92 6.20 5.54 2.62
N LYS A 93 4.88 5.49 2.85
CA LYS A 93 3.92 4.61 2.15
C LYS A 93 4.19 3.09 2.27
N ALA A 94 5.21 2.64 3.00
CA ALA A 94 5.56 1.22 3.14
C ALA A 94 4.40 0.36 3.69
N CYS A 95 3.68 0.89 4.67
CA CYS A 95 2.50 0.24 5.26
C CYS A 95 1.35 0.00 4.26
N MET A 96 1.24 0.81 3.21
CA MET A 96 0.25 0.59 2.14
C MET A 96 0.63 -0.58 1.24
N GLN A 97 1.93 -0.86 1.04
CA GLN A 97 2.39 -2.03 0.30
C GLN A 97 2.28 -3.32 1.12
N ALA A 98 2.48 -3.22 2.43
CA ALA A 98 2.29 -4.33 3.36
C ALA A 98 0.85 -4.78 3.51
N CYS A 99 -0.11 -3.85 3.49
CA CYS A 99 -1.50 -4.20 3.71
C CYS A 99 -2.10 -4.93 2.50
N PRO A 100 -2.57 -6.19 2.66
CA PRO A 100 -3.16 -6.92 1.55
C PRO A 100 -4.58 -6.46 1.20
N TYR A 101 -5.17 -5.57 2.00
CA TYR A 101 -6.56 -5.15 1.89
C TYR A 101 -6.76 -3.78 1.25
N ASP A 102 -5.67 -3.09 0.92
CA ASP A 102 -5.66 -1.67 0.54
C ASP A 102 -6.43 -0.81 1.57
N ALA A 103 -6.27 -1.09 2.86
CA ALA A 103 -7.00 -0.40 3.93
C ALA A 103 -6.37 0.93 4.37
N LEU A 104 -5.11 1.18 4.00
CA LEU A 104 -4.38 2.40 4.34
C LEU A 104 -4.35 3.38 3.17
N TYR A 105 -4.36 4.67 3.46
CA TYR A 105 -4.19 5.75 2.50
C TYR A 105 -3.25 6.81 3.07
N ILE A 106 -2.68 7.66 2.22
CA ILE A 106 -2.03 8.90 2.69
C ILE A 106 -3.11 9.96 2.79
N ASP A 107 -3.27 10.51 3.98
CA ASP A 107 -4.15 11.62 4.23
C ASP A 107 -3.62 12.87 3.48
N PRO A 108 -4.42 13.48 2.60
CA PRO A 108 -3.96 14.57 1.73
C PRO A 108 -3.61 15.84 2.50
N GLU A 109 -4.18 16.04 3.69
CA GLU A 109 -3.98 17.25 4.49
C GLU A 109 -2.73 17.11 5.37
N THR A 110 -2.60 15.99 6.08
CA THR A 110 -1.50 15.76 7.02
C THR A 110 -0.26 15.13 6.37
N GLN A 111 -0.41 14.54 5.18
CA GLN A 111 0.63 13.76 4.50
C GLN A 111 1.17 12.64 5.42
N THR A 112 0.27 11.96 6.12
CA THR A 112 0.55 10.82 7.00
C THR A 112 -0.34 9.63 6.61
N ALA A 113 0.11 8.42 6.95
CA ALA A 113 -0.69 7.23 6.69
C ALA A 113 -1.87 7.16 7.66
N ALA A 114 -3.09 7.00 7.11
CA ALA A 114 -4.32 6.88 7.86
C ALA A 114 -5.11 5.64 7.43
N LYS A 115 -5.98 5.17 8.32
CA LYS A 115 -6.87 4.01 8.13
C LYS A 115 -8.00 4.03 9.16
N CYS A 116 -8.91 3.07 9.10
CA CYS A 116 -9.81 2.79 10.23
C CYS A 116 -8.98 2.51 11.50
N ASN A 117 -9.26 3.24 12.58
CA ASN A 117 -8.70 3.07 13.91
C ASN A 117 -9.70 2.45 14.88
N TYR A 118 -10.70 1.72 14.40
CA TYR A 118 -11.75 1.14 15.24
C TYR A 118 -12.53 2.19 16.09
N CYS A 119 -12.48 3.48 15.74
CA CYS A 119 -12.97 4.58 16.57
C CYS A 119 -12.47 4.50 18.03
N THR A 120 -11.15 4.32 18.22
CA THR A 120 -10.52 4.18 19.55
C THR A 120 -10.96 5.26 20.53
N HIS A 121 -11.10 6.51 20.08
CA HIS A 121 -11.59 7.63 20.89
C HIS A 121 -13.00 7.46 21.46
N ARG A 122 -13.84 6.60 20.86
CA ARG A 122 -15.18 6.24 21.35
C ARG A 122 -15.13 4.99 22.24
N VAL A 123 -14.41 3.96 21.78
CA VAL A 123 -14.31 2.69 22.51
C VAL A 123 -13.65 2.88 23.87
N ASP A 124 -12.67 3.79 23.97
CA ASP A 124 -11.98 4.12 25.22
C ASP A 124 -12.91 4.73 26.29
N ILE A 125 -14.07 5.26 25.89
CA ILE A 125 -15.12 5.79 26.78
C ILE A 125 -16.38 4.94 26.83
N GLY A 126 -16.30 3.69 26.35
CA GLY A 126 -17.41 2.72 26.39
C GLY A 126 -18.49 2.95 25.33
N LEU A 127 -18.23 3.74 24.29
CA LEU A 127 -19.14 3.94 23.17
C LEU A 127 -18.78 3.03 21.99
N GLU A 128 -19.80 2.63 21.22
CA GLU A 128 -19.60 1.89 19.99
C GLU A 128 -18.95 2.74 18.88
N PRO A 129 -18.23 2.13 17.93
CA PRO A 129 -17.76 2.80 16.73
C PRO A 129 -18.89 3.49 15.95
N ALA A 130 -18.64 4.67 15.39
CA ALA A 130 -19.67 5.45 14.68
C ALA A 130 -20.34 4.67 13.53
N CYS A 131 -19.58 3.82 12.84
CA CYS A 131 -20.11 2.98 11.76
C CYS A 131 -21.04 1.85 12.22
N VAL A 132 -20.95 1.43 13.48
CA VAL A 132 -21.83 0.44 14.12
C VAL A 132 -23.11 1.14 14.53
N ASN A 133 -22.97 2.24 15.28
CA ASN A 133 -24.08 3.02 15.82
C ASN A 133 -25.05 3.55 14.74
N VAL A 134 -24.54 3.93 13.55
CA VAL A 134 -25.37 4.48 12.46
C VAL A 134 -26.05 3.41 11.59
N CYS A 135 -25.74 2.13 11.75
CA CYS A 135 -26.20 1.10 10.83
C CYS A 135 -27.69 0.79 11.05
N PRO A 136 -28.61 1.16 10.12
CA PRO A 136 -30.05 1.00 10.37
C PRO A 136 -30.46 -0.48 10.52
N GLU A 137 -29.79 -1.36 9.78
CA GLU A 137 -30.06 -2.80 9.74
C GLU A 137 -29.24 -3.59 10.77
N HIS A 138 -28.42 -2.91 11.60
CA HIS A 138 -27.50 -3.56 12.54
C HIS A 138 -26.65 -4.65 11.87
N ALA A 139 -26.20 -4.38 10.65
CA ALA A 139 -25.40 -5.30 9.83
C ALA A 139 -23.90 -5.26 10.19
N ILE A 140 -23.47 -4.26 10.98
CA ILE A 140 -22.07 -4.08 11.39
C ILE A 140 -22.03 -4.28 12.90
N ILE A 141 -21.38 -5.35 13.33
CA ILE A 141 -21.26 -5.73 14.74
C ILE A 141 -19.80 -5.58 15.17
N SER A 142 -19.58 -4.94 16.31
CA SER A 142 -18.27 -4.78 16.96
C SER A 142 -18.32 -5.29 18.38
N GLY A 143 -17.21 -5.84 18.88
CA GLY A 143 -17.11 -6.24 20.28
C GLY A 143 -15.84 -7.01 20.57
N ASP A 144 -15.72 -7.45 21.82
CA ASP A 144 -14.66 -8.33 22.28
C ASP A 144 -14.95 -9.77 21.85
N MET A 145 -14.10 -10.34 20.99
CA MET A 145 -14.28 -11.71 20.47
C MET A 145 -14.04 -12.78 21.54
N ASP A 146 -13.27 -12.44 22.59
CA ASP A 146 -12.92 -13.39 23.65
C ASP A 146 -14.00 -13.41 24.76
N ASP A 147 -14.91 -12.42 24.78
CA ASP A 147 -16.02 -12.37 25.72
C ASP A 147 -17.22 -13.20 25.20
N PRO A 148 -17.58 -14.34 25.85
CA PRO A 148 -18.66 -15.22 25.40
C PRO A 148 -20.05 -14.58 25.47
N VAL A 149 -20.25 -13.52 26.27
CA VAL A 149 -21.55 -12.82 26.31
C VAL A 149 -21.70 -11.78 25.20
N SER A 150 -20.61 -11.40 24.53
CA SER A 150 -20.66 -10.44 23.43
C SER A 150 -21.40 -10.99 22.21
N GLU A 151 -22.11 -10.11 21.49
CA GLU A 151 -22.82 -10.50 20.27
C GLU A 151 -21.85 -11.06 19.21
N ILE A 152 -20.66 -10.46 19.08
CA ILE A 152 -19.66 -10.91 18.12
C ILE A 152 -19.18 -12.33 18.41
N SER A 153 -18.89 -12.69 19.66
CA SER A 153 -18.43 -14.03 20.03
C SER A 153 -19.53 -15.08 19.81
N GLN A 154 -20.79 -14.72 20.12
CA GLN A 154 -21.95 -15.58 19.84
C GLN A 154 -22.19 -15.78 18.34
N LEU A 155 -21.97 -14.75 17.51
CA LEU A 155 -22.09 -14.88 16.06
C LEU A 155 -20.97 -15.76 15.48
N LEU A 156 -19.72 -15.54 15.91
CA LEU A 156 -18.57 -16.32 15.47
C LEU A 156 -18.67 -17.81 15.84
N SER A 157 -19.32 -18.13 16.96
CA SER A 157 -19.54 -19.53 17.37
C SER A 157 -20.70 -20.22 16.64
N ARG A 158 -21.71 -19.47 16.17
CA ARG A 158 -22.95 -20.02 15.58
C ARG A 158 -23.03 -19.94 14.06
N GLN A 159 -22.29 -19.03 13.43
CA GLN A 159 -22.39 -18.76 12.00
C GLN A 159 -21.12 -19.16 11.26
N GLN A 160 -21.27 -19.60 10.00
CA GLN A 160 -20.14 -19.72 9.11
C GLN A 160 -19.72 -18.33 8.64
N VAL A 161 -18.45 -18.00 8.84
CA VAL A 161 -17.88 -16.71 8.45
C VAL A 161 -16.77 -16.87 7.44
N SER A 162 -16.63 -15.87 6.56
CA SER A 162 -15.52 -15.72 5.64
C SER A 162 -14.67 -14.50 6.00
N ALA A 163 -13.42 -14.50 5.56
CA ALA A 163 -12.51 -13.37 5.72
C ALA A 163 -11.70 -13.16 4.44
N ARG A 164 -11.17 -11.94 4.27
CA ARG A 164 -10.41 -11.59 3.05
C ARG A 164 -8.96 -12.10 3.14
N LYS A 165 -8.45 -12.60 2.01
CA LYS A 165 -7.04 -12.97 1.78
C LYS A 165 -6.41 -13.79 2.91
N ILE A 166 -7.07 -14.88 3.30
CA ILE A 166 -6.64 -15.76 4.40
C ILE A 166 -5.27 -16.39 4.08
N GLU A 167 -4.99 -16.63 2.80
CA GLU A 167 -3.72 -17.15 2.30
C GLU A 167 -2.50 -16.26 2.62
N LYS A 168 -2.71 -15.00 3.02
CA LYS A 168 -1.64 -14.09 3.47
C LYS A 168 -1.25 -14.27 4.94
N GLY A 169 -1.98 -15.08 5.69
CA GLY A 169 -1.63 -15.42 7.07
C GLY A 169 -1.64 -14.22 8.03
N THR A 170 -2.36 -13.14 7.71
CA THR A 170 -2.44 -11.95 8.58
C THR A 170 -3.40 -12.12 9.74
N GLN A 171 -4.16 -13.21 9.80
CA GLN A 171 -5.16 -13.47 10.86
C GLN A 171 -6.13 -12.28 11.02
N PRO A 172 -6.94 -11.97 10.00
CA PRO A 172 -7.85 -10.83 10.02
C PRO A 172 -8.93 -10.97 11.10
N LYS A 173 -9.28 -9.85 11.73
CA LYS A 173 -10.36 -9.73 12.74
C LYS A 173 -11.59 -9.02 12.20
N LEU A 174 -11.81 -9.12 10.88
CA LEU A 174 -12.99 -8.64 10.17
C LEU A 174 -13.58 -9.83 9.42
N PHE A 175 -14.77 -10.24 9.85
CA PHE A 175 -15.47 -11.43 9.39
C PHE A 175 -16.75 -11.04 8.65
N TYR A 176 -17.16 -11.87 7.69
CA TYR A 176 -18.34 -11.67 6.88
C TYR A 176 -19.26 -12.90 6.99
N ILE A 177 -20.50 -12.70 7.41
CA ILE A 177 -21.56 -13.72 7.31
C ILE A 177 -22.20 -13.59 5.94
N ASP A 178 -22.27 -14.69 5.19
CA ASP A 178 -22.78 -14.72 3.80
C ASP A 178 -22.03 -13.75 2.85
N GLY A 179 -20.73 -13.58 3.10
CA GLY A 179 -19.86 -12.74 2.27
C GLY A 179 -19.58 -13.37 0.91
N ASP A 180 -20.05 -12.72 -0.17
CA ASP A 180 -19.86 -13.21 -1.53
C ASP A 180 -18.38 -13.21 -1.96
N SER A 181 -17.92 -14.34 -2.52
CA SER A 181 -16.53 -14.53 -2.92
C SER A 181 -16.02 -13.51 -3.93
N ALA A 182 -16.85 -13.05 -4.88
CA ALA A 182 -16.46 -12.03 -5.87
C ALA A 182 -16.33 -10.63 -5.24
N SER A 183 -16.94 -10.42 -4.08
CA SER A 183 -16.72 -9.22 -3.29
C SER A 183 -15.40 -9.28 -2.52
N LEU A 184 -15.12 -10.42 -1.89
CA LEU A 184 -13.98 -10.59 -0.98
C LEU A 184 -12.64 -10.83 -1.70
N VAL A 185 -12.68 -11.48 -2.87
CA VAL A 185 -11.50 -11.83 -3.69
C VAL A 185 -11.39 -10.84 -4.86
N PRO A 186 -10.38 -9.95 -4.87
CA PRO A 186 -10.22 -8.96 -5.94
C PRO A 186 -9.99 -9.57 -7.33
N THR A 187 -9.29 -10.71 -7.40
CA THR A 187 -8.94 -11.42 -8.65
C THR A 187 -10.06 -12.28 -9.21
N ALA A 188 -11.17 -12.47 -8.48
CA ALA A 188 -12.30 -13.28 -8.94
C ALA A 188 -13.07 -12.64 -10.11
N THR A 189 -12.68 -11.45 -10.57
CA THR A 189 -13.32 -10.75 -11.68
C THR A 189 -12.26 -10.01 -12.48
N ALA A 190 -12.31 -10.15 -13.81
CA ALA A 190 -11.42 -9.42 -14.69
C ALA A 190 -11.63 -7.90 -14.49
N PRO A 191 -10.55 -7.10 -14.36
CA PRO A 191 -10.68 -5.65 -14.42
C PRO A 191 -11.20 -5.27 -15.81
N SER A 192 -12.34 -4.58 -15.88
CA SER A 192 -12.75 -3.93 -17.12
C SER A 192 -11.88 -2.68 -17.30
N SER A 193 -11.09 -2.64 -18.36
CA SER A 193 -10.39 -1.42 -18.77
C SER A 193 -11.43 -0.41 -19.22
N ASP A 194 -11.51 0.71 -18.53
CA ASP A 194 -12.18 1.95 -18.91
C ASP A 194 -13.70 2.06 -18.62
N TYR A 195 -14.02 2.95 -17.68
CA TYR A 195 -15.34 3.54 -17.52
C TYR A 195 -15.23 5.06 -17.61
N LEU A 196 -15.96 5.67 -18.54
CA LEU A 196 -16.03 7.13 -18.75
C LEU A 196 -16.74 7.87 -17.60
N TRP A 197 -17.56 7.17 -16.79
CA TRP A 197 -18.49 7.80 -15.84
C TRP A 197 -18.39 7.32 -14.38
N SER A 198 -17.42 6.45 -14.06
CA SER A 198 -17.21 5.98 -12.66
C SER A 198 -15.75 5.71 -12.32
N SER A 199 -14.81 5.92 -13.25
CA SER A 199 -13.40 5.96 -12.90
C SER A 199 -13.04 7.38 -12.44
N GLN A 200 -12.59 7.51 -11.20
CA GLN A 200 -11.81 8.68 -10.80
C GLN A 200 -10.48 8.60 -11.57
N SER A 201 -10.46 9.15 -12.78
CA SER A 201 -9.28 9.17 -13.66
C SER A 201 -8.16 10.06 -13.11
N THR A 202 -8.47 10.92 -12.14
CA THR A 202 -7.56 11.92 -11.58
C THR A 202 -7.88 12.23 -10.12
N GLY A 203 -6.81 12.42 -9.32
CA GLY A 203 -6.88 13.08 -8.00
C GLY A 203 -6.95 12.15 -6.78
N VAL A 204 -5.79 11.68 -6.29
CA VAL A 204 -5.26 11.90 -4.92
C VAL A 204 -3.82 11.34 -4.84
N GLY A 205 -2.90 12.07 -4.20
CA GLY A 205 -1.46 11.73 -4.13
C GLY A 205 -0.58 12.64 -5.01
N HIS A 206 0.69 12.26 -5.22
CA HIS A 206 1.78 13.05 -5.85
C HIS A 206 1.44 13.67 -7.25
N PHE A 207 0.30 13.31 -7.85
CA PHE A 207 -0.24 13.84 -9.09
C PHE A 207 -1.34 14.91 -8.92
N ALA A 208 -1.70 15.31 -7.69
CA ALA A 208 -2.69 16.36 -7.43
C ALA A 208 -2.28 17.69 -8.07
N LYS A 209 -1.00 18.07 -8.01
CA LYS A 209 -0.48 19.28 -8.68
C LYS A 209 -0.60 19.22 -10.21
N TYR A 210 -0.52 18.03 -10.81
CA TYR A 210 -0.68 17.87 -12.26
C TYR A 210 -2.16 17.97 -12.66
N ALA A 211 -3.05 17.39 -11.87
CA ALA A 211 -4.49 17.55 -12.03
C ALA A 211 -4.92 19.01 -11.80
N GLU A 212 -4.42 19.69 -10.78
CA GLU A 212 -4.64 21.12 -10.54
C GLU A 212 -4.08 22.00 -11.67
N ALA A 213 -2.89 21.67 -12.21
CA ALA A 213 -2.32 22.39 -13.35
C ALA A 213 -3.09 22.16 -14.67
N LEU A 214 -3.79 21.04 -14.80
CA LEU A 214 -4.70 20.76 -15.92
C LEU A 214 -6.06 21.45 -15.71
N ILE A 215 -6.60 21.43 -14.49
CA ILE A 215 -7.83 22.12 -14.10
C ILE A 215 -7.66 23.64 -14.24
N ALA A 216 -6.49 24.18 -13.87
CA ALA A 216 -6.15 25.60 -14.08
C ALA A 216 -6.01 25.99 -15.56
N LYS A 217 -5.91 25.02 -16.48
CA LYS A 217 -5.88 25.23 -17.93
C LYS A 217 -7.23 25.07 -18.61
N SER A 218 -8.21 24.47 -17.94
CA SER A 218 -9.57 24.28 -18.48
C SER A 218 -10.52 25.28 -17.84
N ASP A 219 -10.96 26.29 -18.60
CA ASP A 219 -11.98 27.25 -18.14
C ASP A 219 -13.31 26.53 -17.92
N PRO A 220 -13.79 26.37 -16.67
CA PRO A 220 -15.04 25.68 -16.36
C PRO A 220 -16.25 26.34 -17.03
N LEU A 221 -16.16 27.63 -17.38
CA LEU A 221 -17.22 28.38 -18.04
C LEU A 221 -17.43 27.94 -19.50
N GLU A 222 -16.39 27.44 -20.16
CA GLU A 222 -16.43 26.98 -21.56
C GLU A 222 -17.12 25.60 -21.67
N MET A 223 -16.83 24.69 -20.72
CA MET A 223 -17.50 23.39 -20.61
C MET A 223 -19.00 23.53 -20.29
N VAL A 224 -19.37 24.45 -19.40
CA VAL A 224 -20.79 24.70 -19.06
C VAL A 224 -21.54 25.31 -20.26
N LYS A 225 -20.89 26.17 -21.05
CA LYS A 225 -21.46 26.68 -22.32
C LYS A 225 -21.67 25.57 -23.34
N GLN A 226 -20.75 24.62 -23.45
CA GLN A 226 -20.86 23.47 -24.35
C GLN A 226 -21.99 22.50 -23.95
N LEU A 227 -22.23 22.34 -22.65
CA LEU A 227 -23.35 21.55 -22.12
C LEU A 227 -24.69 22.27 -22.29
N ALA A 228 -24.72 23.60 -22.10
CA ALA A 228 -25.91 24.41 -22.33
C ALA A 228 -26.32 24.47 -23.81
N GLN A 229 -25.35 24.45 -24.74
CA GLN A 229 -25.59 24.45 -26.19
C GLN A 229 -26.09 23.11 -26.75
N ASN A 230 -26.00 22.02 -25.98
CA ASN A 230 -26.46 20.69 -26.38
C ASN A 230 -27.85 20.30 -25.82
N GLY A 231 -28.66 21.29 -25.43
CA GLY A 231 -30.12 21.18 -25.44
C GLY A 231 -30.79 20.98 -24.08
N GLY A 232 -30.99 22.08 -23.36
CA GLY A 232 -31.98 22.23 -22.29
C GLY A 232 -33.17 23.13 -22.68
N ASP A 233 -33.45 23.30 -23.98
CA ASP A 233 -34.36 24.37 -24.48
C ASP A 233 -35.68 23.90 -25.15
N GLY A 234 -36.01 22.60 -25.12
CA GLY A 234 -37.33 22.13 -25.54
C GLY A 234 -37.58 22.09 -27.06
N ARG A 235 -36.55 21.94 -27.89
CA ARG A 235 -36.70 21.63 -29.33
C ARG A 235 -36.69 20.12 -29.61
N ILE A 236 -37.49 19.68 -30.59
CA ILE A 236 -37.65 18.27 -31.02
C ILE A 236 -36.35 17.77 -31.67
N VAL A 237 -35.83 16.65 -31.16
CA VAL A 237 -34.66 15.94 -31.70
C VAL A 237 -35.03 15.24 -33.02
N PRO A 238 -34.23 15.35 -34.10
CA PRO A 238 -34.52 14.68 -35.37
C PRO A 238 -34.54 13.14 -35.24
N GLU A 239 -35.50 12.50 -35.92
CA GLU A 239 -35.85 11.07 -35.81
C GLU A 239 -34.66 10.10 -36.01
N ASN A 240 -33.67 10.51 -36.81
CA ASN A 240 -32.44 9.75 -37.09
C ASN A 240 -31.49 9.63 -35.89
N GLN A 241 -31.58 10.55 -34.92
CA GLN A 241 -30.81 10.50 -33.67
C GLN A 241 -31.51 9.63 -32.62
N SER A 242 -32.84 9.59 -32.61
CA SER A 242 -33.61 8.70 -31.73
C SER A 242 -33.32 7.22 -32.01
N GLN A 243 -33.30 6.82 -33.29
CA GLN A 243 -33.00 5.44 -33.68
C GLN A 243 -31.57 5.00 -33.31
N LYS A 244 -30.58 5.89 -33.38
CA LYS A 244 -29.21 5.61 -32.92
C LYS A 244 -29.09 5.48 -31.40
N ILE A 245 -29.97 6.14 -30.65
CA ILE A 245 -30.04 6.05 -29.19
C ILE A 245 -30.68 4.71 -28.81
N ASP A 246 -31.80 4.34 -29.44
CA ASP A 246 -32.48 3.07 -29.18
C ASP A 246 -31.61 1.85 -29.52
N GLN A 247 -30.88 1.91 -30.64
CA GLN A 247 -29.97 0.84 -31.05
C GLN A 247 -28.77 0.70 -30.07
N LYS A 248 -28.27 1.81 -29.53
CA LYS A 248 -27.24 1.80 -28.47
C LYS A 248 -27.77 1.27 -27.14
N ILE A 249 -29.03 1.52 -26.81
CA ILE A 249 -29.67 1.02 -25.60
C ILE A 249 -29.84 -0.51 -25.68
N ASP A 250 -30.19 -1.03 -26.85
CA ASP A 250 -30.32 -2.48 -27.08
C ASP A 250 -28.98 -3.21 -27.10
N ASP A 251 -27.90 -2.59 -27.61
CA ASP A 251 -26.54 -3.14 -27.52
C ASP A 251 -26.02 -3.16 -26.07
N VAL A 252 -26.36 -2.14 -25.27
CA VAL A 252 -26.00 -2.08 -23.83
C VAL A 252 -26.73 -3.14 -22.99
N ARG A 253 -27.93 -3.56 -23.40
CA ARG A 253 -28.69 -4.63 -22.73
C ARG A 253 -28.09 -6.03 -22.91
N ARG A 254 -27.24 -6.25 -23.91
CA ARG A 254 -26.72 -7.58 -24.29
C ARG A 254 -25.40 -7.95 -23.63
N GLU A 255 -24.76 -7.06 -22.88
CA GLU A 255 -23.48 -7.34 -22.22
C GLU A 255 -23.62 -7.71 -20.74
N ASN A 256 -23.09 -8.89 -20.40
CA ASN A 256 -23.05 -9.50 -19.08
C ASN A 256 -22.56 -8.53 -17.97
N THR A 257 -23.30 -8.53 -16.85
CA THR A 257 -23.03 -7.97 -15.51
C THR A 257 -21.87 -6.97 -15.40
N ARG A 258 -22.20 -5.72 -15.03
CA ARG A 258 -21.24 -4.63 -14.83
C ARG A 258 -20.99 -4.37 -13.33
N ARG A 259 -19.75 -4.03 -12.97
CA ARG A 259 -19.36 -3.63 -11.61
C ARG A 259 -19.04 -2.14 -11.62
N ALA A 260 -19.60 -1.38 -10.69
CA ALA A 260 -19.16 -0.02 -10.43
C ALA A 260 -18.51 0.04 -9.05
N TYR A 261 -17.34 0.68 -8.99
CA TYR A 261 -16.59 0.90 -7.77
C TYR A 261 -16.68 2.39 -7.44
N ASP A 262 -17.20 2.74 -6.27
CA ASP A 262 -17.19 4.13 -5.78
C ASP A 262 -15.88 4.47 -5.04
N ALA A 263 -14.90 3.56 -5.06
CA ALA A 263 -13.61 3.74 -4.42
C ALA A 263 -12.53 4.08 -5.46
N PRO A 264 -11.84 5.22 -5.35
CA PRO A 264 -10.73 5.54 -6.24
C PRO A 264 -9.68 4.44 -6.23
N GLY A 265 -9.20 4.08 -7.41
CA GLY A 265 -7.97 3.31 -7.53
C GLY A 265 -6.82 4.13 -6.93
N LYS A 266 -6.05 3.54 -6.02
CA LYS A 266 -4.94 4.23 -5.33
C LYS A 266 -3.70 4.43 -6.22
N GLY A 267 -3.75 3.99 -7.47
CA GLY A 267 -2.63 4.03 -8.42
C GLY A 267 -1.40 3.22 -7.95
N ALA A 268 -0.27 3.46 -8.61
CA ALA A 268 1.02 2.98 -8.13
C ALA A 268 1.47 3.83 -6.93
N VAL A 269 1.51 3.21 -5.76
CA VAL A 269 1.88 3.89 -4.49
C VAL A 269 3.38 4.17 -4.40
N TRP A 270 4.19 3.35 -5.09
CA TRP A 270 5.62 3.55 -5.28
C TRP A 270 5.88 3.89 -6.75
N GLY A 271 6.55 5.00 -6.98
CA GLY A 271 6.90 5.49 -8.31
C GLY A 271 8.17 4.85 -8.86
N TRP A 272 8.73 5.47 -9.89
CA TRP A 272 9.98 5.04 -10.53
C TRP A 272 11.19 5.18 -9.58
N GLU A 273 11.08 6.04 -8.57
CA GLU A 273 12.10 6.32 -7.56
C GLU A 273 12.55 5.02 -6.88
N VAL A 274 11.60 4.14 -6.55
CA VAL A 274 11.87 2.85 -5.89
C VAL A 274 12.70 1.94 -6.77
N SER A 275 12.32 1.78 -8.03
CA SER A 275 13.09 1.01 -8.99
C SER A 275 14.50 1.60 -9.16
N ALA A 276 14.62 2.94 -9.21
CA ALA A 276 15.89 3.63 -9.38
C ALA A 276 16.83 3.43 -8.18
N TYR A 277 16.36 3.56 -6.94
CA TYR A 277 17.24 3.33 -5.78
C TYR A 277 17.53 1.84 -5.55
N VAL A 278 16.65 0.92 -5.95
CA VAL A 278 16.97 -0.53 -5.91
C VAL A 278 18.06 -0.85 -6.92
N TRP A 279 17.98 -0.28 -8.13
CA TRP A 279 18.97 -0.49 -9.18
C TRP A 279 20.33 0.14 -8.85
N THR A 280 20.35 1.42 -8.46
CA THR A 280 21.61 2.10 -8.08
C THR A 280 22.27 1.46 -6.88
N LYS A 281 21.49 0.97 -5.90
CA LYS A 281 22.01 0.19 -4.77
C LYS A 281 22.66 -1.13 -5.23
N ALA A 282 22.04 -1.85 -6.17
CA ALA A 282 22.58 -3.09 -6.71
C ALA A 282 23.92 -2.85 -7.41
N ILE A 283 24.03 -1.79 -8.22
CA ILE A 283 25.29 -1.38 -8.85
C ILE A 283 26.33 -1.04 -7.79
N ALA A 284 25.96 -0.33 -6.72
CA ALA A 284 26.88 0.03 -5.66
C ALA A 284 27.51 -1.22 -5.01
N THR A 285 26.70 -2.24 -4.70
CA THR A 285 27.21 -3.49 -4.14
C THR A 285 28.02 -4.31 -5.15
N GLY A 286 27.59 -4.36 -6.40
CA GLY A 286 28.27 -5.10 -7.47
C GLY A 286 29.63 -4.55 -7.84
N ALA A 287 29.74 -3.22 -7.93
CA ALA A 287 30.98 -2.54 -8.30
C ALA A 287 32.15 -2.88 -7.37
N PHE A 288 31.88 -3.13 -6.09
CA PHE A 288 32.89 -3.62 -5.15
C PHE A 288 33.00 -5.15 -5.15
N LEU A 289 31.86 -5.86 -5.15
CA LEU A 289 31.83 -7.31 -4.96
C LEU A 289 32.44 -8.07 -6.15
N LEU A 290 32.25 -7.61 -7.39
CA LEU A 290 32.77 -8.27 -8.59
C LEU A 290 34.32 -8.30 -8.64
N PRO A 291 35.05 -7.16 -8.54
CA PRO A 291 36.52 -7.19 -8.46
C PRO A 291 37.04 -7.99 -7.26
N PHE A 292 36.34 -7.92 -6.12
CA PHE A 292 36.71 -8.66 -4.92
C PHE A 292 36.62 -10.17 -5.13
N LEU A 293 35.51 -10.66 -5.70
CA LEU A 293 35.32 -12.07 -6.03
C LEU A 293 36.29 -12.53 -7.12
N ALA A 294 36.53 -11.72 -8.15
CA ALA A 294 37.52 -12.04 -9.19
C ALA A 294 38.91 -12.25 -8.60
N ASN A 295 39.34 -11.41 -7.64
CA ASN A 295 40.62 -11.54 -6.97
C ASN A 295 40.74 -12.81 -6.08
N ILE A 296 39.61 -13.42 -5.70
CA ILE A 296 39.58 -14.66 -4.91
C ILE A 296 39.47 -15.89 -5.83
N LEU A 297 38.69 -15.78 -6.90
CA LEU A 297 38.31 -16.91 -7.76
C LEU A 297 39.28 -17.13 -8.92
N THR A 298 40.06 -16.12 -9.31
CA THR A 298 41.04 -16.24 -10.39
C THR A 298 42.47 -16.22 -9.85
N ASP A 299 43.35 -17.05 -10.41
CA ASP A 299 44.77 -17.09 -10.06
C ASP A 299 45.54 -15.81 -10.46
N SER A 300 44.91 -14.92 -11.23
CA SER A 300 45.47 -13.63 -11.65
C SER A 300 44.95 -12.51 -10.76
N PRO A 301 45.84 -11.73 -10.09
CA PRO A 301 45.39 -10.62 -9.26
C PRO A 301 44.72 -9.55 -10.13
N VAL A 302 43.56 -9.07 -9.68
CA VAL A 302 42.82 -8.01 -10.36
C VAL A 302 43.63 -6.72 -10.30
N ALA A 303 43.83 -6.08 -11.45
CA ALA A 303 44.62 -4.87 -11.57
C ALA A 303 44.13 -3.77 -10.61
N GLU A 304 45.06 -3.04 -10.01
CA GLU A 304 44.76 -2.08 -8.93
C GLU A 304 43.80 -0.97 -9.38
N ASN A 305 43.94 -0.51 -10.63
CA ASN A 305 43.04 0.46 -11.25
C ASN A 305 41.58 -0.04 -11.26
N VAL A 306 41.35 -1.34 -11.51
CA VAL A 306 40.00 -1.93 -11.52
C VAL A 306 39.42 -1.96 -10.10
N GLN A 307 40.25 -2.22 -9.07
CA GLN A 307 39.80 -2.16 -7.68
C GLN A 307 39.41 -0.74 -7.26
N TRP A 308 40.22 0.27 -7.64
CA TRP A 308 39.91 1.68 -7.38
C TRP A 308 38.66 2.16 -8.13
N ILE A 309 38.46 1.75 -9.38
CA ILE A 309 37.26 2.04 -10.15
C ILE A 309 36.03 1.39 -9.49
N GLY A 310 36.13 0.13 -9.07
CA GLY A 310 35.05 -0.58 -8.39
C GLY A 310 34.65 0.08 -7.07
N TRP A 311 35.64 0.44 -6.24
CA TRP A 311 35.42 1.19 -5.00
C TRP A 311 34.81 2.57 -5.24
N GLY A 312 35.35 3.34 -6.21
CA GLY A 312 34.85 4.68 -6.55
C GLY A 312 33.43 4.64 -7.12
N GLY A 313 33.15 3.67 -7.99
CA GLY A 313 31.81 3.41 -8.52
C GLY A 313 30.82 3.02 -7.40
N SER A 314 31.25 2.16 -6.48
CA SER A 314 30.45 1.78 -5.31
C SER A 314 30.05 3.00 -4.47
N LEU A 315 31.01 3.88 -4.13
CA LEU A 315 30.71 5.11 -3.37
C LEU A 315 29.79 6.06 -4.13
N LEU A 316 30.01 6.25 -5.43
CA LEU A 316 29.17 7.11 -6.26
C LEU A 316 27.72 6.62 -6.29
N PHE A 317 27.49 5.35 -6.61
CA PHE A 317 26.14 4.79 -6.69
C PHE A 317 25.48 4.65 -5.31
N LEU A 318 26.25 4.43 -4.24
CA LEU A 318 25.73 4.47 -2.88
C LEU A 318 25.26 5.88 -2.49
N ALA A 319 26.00 6.92 -2.89
CA ALA A 319 25.60 8.31 -2.70
C ALA A 319 24.33 8.66 -3.50
N ILE A 320 24.25 8.23 -4.76
CA ILE A 320 23.03 8.38 -5.59
C ILE A 320 21.85 7.68 -4.92
N THR A 321 22.04 6.47 -4.42
CA THR A 321 21.01 5.71 -3.68
C THR A 321 20.51 6.51 -2.47
N GLY A 322 21.42 7.07 -1.67
CA GLY A 322 21.08 7.91 -0.53
C GLY A 322 20.26 9.15 -0.91
N LEU A 323 20.66 9.84 -1.99
CA LEU A 323 19.93 11.01 -2.50
C LEU A 323 18.52 10.65 -2.99
N LEU A 324 18.39 9.52 -3.71
CA LEU A 324 17.09 9.03 -4.17
C LEU A 324 16.18 8.63 -3.01
N LEU A 325 16.72 7.97 -1.97
CA LEU A 325 15.96 7.61 -0.76
C LEU A 325 15.44 8.85 -0.02
N VAL A 326 16.27 9.89 0.12
CA VAL A 326 15.86 11.14 0.76
C VAL A 326 14.80 11.87 -0.08
N LYS A 327 14.94 11.85 -1.41
CA LYS A 327 13.97 12.44 -2.35
C LYS A 327 12.62 11.72 -2.32
N ASP A 328 12.60 10.39 -2.26
CA ASP A 328 11.38 9.57 -2.22
C ASP A 328 10.52 9.84 -0.98
N LEU A 329 11.12 10.28 0.13
CA LEU A 329 10.40 10.40 1.39
C LEU A 329 9.46 11.62 1.51
N ASP A 330 9.39 12.54 0.54
CA ASP A 330 8.61 13.80 0.53
C ASP A 330 8.87 14.75 1.74
N LYS A 331 9.46 14.24 2.84
CA LYS A 331 9.71 14.88 4.14
C LYS A 331 11.14 14.55 4.62
N PRO A 332 12.18 15.13 3.99
CA PRO A 332 13.59 14.82 4.29
C PRO A 332 13.95 15.08 5.76
N ALA A 333 13.36 16.11 6.39
CA ALA A 333 13.56 16.40 7.81
C ALA A 333 13.10 15.26 8.75
N ARG A 334 12.16 14.42 8.32
CA ARG A 334 11.67 13.27 9.09
C ARG A 334 12.43 11.98 8.81
N PHE A 335 13.26 11.92 7.76
CA PHE A 335 14.08 10.74 7.45
C PHE A 335 15.04 10.40 8.60
N ALA A 336 15.57 11.42 9.28
CA ALA A 336 16.41 11.25 10.47
C ALA A 336 15.73 10.40 11.56
N TYR A 337 14.39 10.41 11.65
CA TYR A 337 13.66 9.59 12.62
C TYR A 337 13.78 8.10 12.37
N VAL A 338 14.06 7.66 11.13
CA VAL A 338 14.34 6.25 10.83
C VAL A 338 15.57 5.77 11.59
N LEU A 339 16.60 6.62 11.71
CA LEU A 339 17.82 6.31 12.45
C LEU A 339 17.67 6.58 13.95
N LEU A 340 16.99 7.66 14.32
CA LEU A 340 16.86 8.09 15.72
C LEU A 340 15.79 7.34 16.53
N ARG A 341 14.78 6.76 15.88
CA ARG A 341 13.68 6.03 16.51
C ARG A 341 13.35 4.74 15.74
N PRO A 342 14.31 3.79 15.67
CA PRO A 342 14.21 2.63 14.79
C PRO A 342 13.19 1.61 15.29
N GLN A 343 12.33 1.14 14.40
CA GLN A 343 11.57 -0.09 14.59
C GLN A 343 12.35 -1.29 14.05
N TRP A 344 12.96 -2.08 14.93
CA TRP A 344 13.86 -3.18 14.54
C TRP A 344 13.17 -4.36 13.82
N LYS A 345 11.84 -4.45 13.85
CA LYS A 345 11.08 -5.43 13.03
C LYS A 345 11.03 -5.04 11.55
N SER A 346 11.19 -3.77 11.22
CA SER A 346 11.13 -3.28 9.84
C SER A 346 12.44 -3.56 9.11
N TRP A 347 12.35 -4.24 7.97
CA TRP A 347 13.48 -4.43 7.08
C TRP A 347 13.92 -3.13 6.39
N LEU A 348 13.08 -2.09 6.39
CA LEU A 348 13.47 -0.76 5.92
C LEU A 348 14.52 -0.15 6.85
N VAL A 349 14.34 -0.30 8.16
CA VAL A 349 15.31 0.14 9.18
C VAL A 349 16.60 -0.67 9.07
N LYS A 350 16.50 -2.01 9.07
CA LYS A 350 17.67 -2.89 8.93
C LYS A 350 18.47 -2.58 7.66
N GLY A 351 17.77 -2.33 6.56
CA GLY A 351 18.36 -1.91 5.29
C GLY A 351 19.10 -0.59 5.37
N GLY A 352 18.50 0.43 6.00
CA GLY A 352 19.14 1.72 6.23
C GLY A 352 20.46 1.59 6.99
N TYR A 353 20.46 0.83 8.10
CA TYR A 353 21.67 0.57 8.88
C TYR A 353 22.71 -0.25 8.10
N ALA A 354 22.29 -1.25 7.31
CA ALA A 354 23.18 -2.04 6.47
C ALA A 354 23.88 -1.17 5.40
N ILE A 355 23.15 -0.26 4.75
CA ILE A 355 23.69 0.70 3.78
C ILE A 355 24.69 1.64 4.46
N THR A 356 24.36 2.18 5.63
CA THR A 356 25.27 3.06 6.38
C THR A 356 26.55 2.34 6.77
N PHE A 357 26.46 1.11 7.27
CA PHE A 357 27.63 0.32 7.65
C PHE A 357 28.49 -0.06 6.43
N TYR A 358 27.87 -0.44 5.32
CA TYR A 358 28.56 -0.70 4.06
C TYR A 358 29.34 0.53 3.56
N GLY A 359 28.73 1.71 3.61
CA GLY A 359 29.42 2.97 3.29
C GLY A 359 30.63 3.26 4.19
N ALA A 360 30.50 3.01 5.50
CA ALA A 360 31.62 3.15 6.44
C ALA A 360 32.76 2.16 6.14
N LEU A 361 32.43 0.91 5.84
CA LEU A 361 33.42 -0.11 5.47
C LEU A 361 34.15 0.23 4.17
N LEU A 362 33.45 0.72 3.15
CA LEU A 362 34.08 1.23 1.93
C LEU A 362 35.06 2.34 2.22
N ALA A 363 34.71 3.29 3.09
CA ALA A 363 35.61 4.38 3.48
C ALA A 363 36.86 3.85 4.21
N ILE A 364 36.69 2.89 5.13
CA ILE A 364 37.81 2.25 5.84
C ILE A 364 38.71 1.48 4.87
N TRP A 365 38.14 0.74 3.92
CA TRP A 365 38.91 0.00 2.92
C TRP A 365 39.70 0.93 2.01
N GLY A 366 39.07 1.99 1.50
CA GLY A 366 39.73 3.00 0.68
C GLY A 366 40.87 3.70 1.42
N HIS A 367 40.64 4.04 2.69
CA HIS A 367 41.68 4.61 3.57
C HIS A 367 42.85 3.64 3.77
N ALA A 368 42.57 2.37 4.12
CA ALA A 368 43.60 1.36 4.34
C ALA A 368 44.46 1.12 3.08
N LYS A 369 43.84 1.09 1.90
CA LYS A 369 44.55 0.98 0.63
C LYS A 369 45.38 2.22 0.31
N PHE A 370 44.83 3.41 0.52
CA PHE A 370 45.53 4.68 0.27
C PHE A 370 46.79 4.85 1.13
N TRP A 371 46.75 4.43 2.40
CA TRP A 371 47.89 4.50 3.32
C TRP A 371 48.77 3.24 3.33
N ASN A 372 48.56 2.32 2.39
CA ASN A 372 49.32 1.08 2.24
C ASN A 372 49.36 0.21 3.51
N MET A 373 48.21 0.05 4.18
CA MET A 373 48.00 -0.80 5.36
C MET A 373 47.40 -2.15 4.94
N PRO A 374 48.21 -3.18 4.61
CA PRO A 374 47.73 -4.40 3.96
C PRO A 374 46.78 -5.22 4.84
N ASP A 375 47.09 -5.37 6.12
CA ASP A 375 46.28 -6.16 7.06
C ASP A 375 44.89 -5.56 7.23
N LEU A 376 44.82 -4.23 7.40
CA LEU A 376 43.57 -3.51 7.55
C LEU A 376 42.74 -3.56 6.27
N ALA A 377 43.38 -3.44 5.09
CA ALA A 377 42.71 -3.52 3.80
C ALA A 377 42.16 -4.93 3.51
N ALA A 378 42.85 -5.98 3.95
CA ALA A 378 42.38 -7.35 3.82
C ALA A 378 41.15 -7.60 4.72
N ILE A 379 41.24 -7.24 6.00
CA ILE A 379 40.14 -7.42 6.96
C ILE A 379 38.91 -6.61 6.54
N SER A 380 39.09 -5.31 6.24
CA SER A 380 37.98 -4.46 5.82
C SER A 380 37.43 -4.86 4.46
N GLY A 381 38.23 -5.46 3.57
CA GLY A 381 37.79 -5.99 2.28
C GLY A 381 36.81 -7.14 2.45
N TRP A 382 37.14 -8.13 3.29
CA TRP A 382 36.24 -9.24 3.61
C TRP A 382 34.95 -8.78 4.27
N LEU A 383 35.03 -7.85 5.23
CA LEU A 383 33.84 -7.28 5.87
C LEU A 383 32.97 -6.51 4.86
N THR A 384 33.59 -5.71 3.99
CA THR A 384 32.88 -4.96 2.93
C THR A 384 32.17 -5.91 1.97
N ALA A 385 32.82 -7.00 1.55
CA ALA A 385 32.21 -7.99 0.67
C ALA A 385 31.03 -8.72 1.33
N ALA A 386 31.16 -9.11 2.60
CA ALA A 386 30.07 -9.70 3.37
C ALA A 386 28.86 -8.74 3.47
N PHE A 387 29.11 -7.46 3.77
CA PHE A 387 28.05 -6.46 3.81
C PHE A 387 27.51 -6.09 2.44
N ALA A 388 28.29 -6.18 1.36
CA ALA A 388 27.79 -6.01 0.00
C ALA A 388 26.71 -7.06 -0.32
N VAL A 389 26.92 -8.32 0.08
CA VAL A 389 25.91 -9.39 -0.07
C VAL A 389 24.66 -9.08 0.78
N ILE A 390 24.84 -8.63 2.02
CA ILE A 390 23.69 -8.23 2.88
C ILE A 390 22.92 -7.08 2.24
N VAL A 391 23.60 -6.04 1.75
CA VAL A 391 23.00 -4.87 1.11
C VAL A 391 22.31 -5.24 -0.20
N ALA A 392 22.87 -6.17 -0.98
CA ALA A 392 22.22 -6.70 -2.18
C ALA A 392 20.89 -7.39 -1.82
N VAL A 393 20.92 -8.29 -0.82
CA VAL A 393 19.84 -9.22 -0.52
C VAL A 393 18.73 -8.63 0.36
N TYR A 394 19.00 -7.68 1.27
CA TYR A 394 18.00 -7.27 2.27
C TYR A 394 16.69 -6.75 1.65
N THR A 395 16.75 -6.18 0.45
CA THR A 395 15.58 -5.67 -0.28
C THR A 395 14.57 -6.78 -0.57
N ALA A 396 15.01 -8.02 -0.76
CA ALA A 396 14.10 -9.17 -0.88
C ALA A 396 13.25 -9.34 0.37
N PHE A 397 13.84 -9.20 1.56
CA PHE A 397 13.11 -9.31 2.83
C PHE A 397 12.22 -8.10 3.10
N LEU A 398 12.64 -6.89 2.68
CA LEU A 398 11.77 -5.70 2.68
C LEU A 398 10.51 -5.95 1.85
N PHE A 399 10.65 -6.49 0.65
CA PHE A 399 9.49 -6.78 -0.19
C PHE A 399 8.69 -8.00 0.28
N ALA A 400 9.30 -8.95 0.97
CA ALA A 400 8.57 -10.05 1.63
C ALA A 400 7.62 -9.54 2.73
N GLN A 401 7.93 -8.43 3.41
CA GLN A 401 7.00 -7.75 4.33
C GLN A 401 5.80 -7.12 3.60
N ALA A 402 5.89 -6.92 2.28
CA ALA A 402 4.82 -6.42 1.45
C ALA A 402 3.77 -7.52 1.17
N LYS A 403 3.07 -8.00 2.22
CA LYS A 403 2.10 -9.11 2.12
C LYS A 403 0.97 -8.86 1.10
N GLY A 404 0.73 -7.61 0.72
CA GLY A 404 -0.23 -7.24 -0.31
C GLY A 404 0.20 -7.46 -1.76
N ARG A 405 1.47 -7.81 -2.01
CA ARG A 405 2.04 -7.94 -3.36
C ARG A 405 2.66 -9.32 -3.59
N ASP A 406 1.90 -10.20 -4.24
CA ASP A 406 2.21 -11.63 -4.39
C ASP A 406 3.55 -11.89 -5.10
N PHE A 407 3.86 -11.08 -6.11
CA PHE A 407 5.11 -11.19 -6.88
C PHE A 407 6.37 -11.15 -5.99
N TRP A 408 6.31 -10.47 -4.86
CA TRP A 408 7.45 -10.22 -4.00
C TRP A 408 7.61 -11.23 -2.86
N GLN A 409 6.76 -12.25 -2.80
CA GLN A 409 6.78 -13.28 -1.74
C GLN A 409 7.55 -14.54 -2.15
N SER A 410 8.22 -14.54 -3.30
CA SER A 410 8.99 -15.69 -3.77
C SER A 410 10.17 -15.99 -2.83
N PRO A 411 10.36 -17.25 -2.37
CA PRO A 411 11.54 -17.66 -1.62
C PRO A 411 12.86 -17.47 -2.38
N THR A 412 12.82 -17.38 -3.71
CA THR A 412 14.00 -17.17 -4.56
C THR A 412 14.37 -15.70 -4.75
N LEU A 413 13.57 -14.77 -4.22
CA LEU A 413 13.82 -13.33 -4.35
C LEU A 413 15.18 -12.88 -3.79
N PRO A 414 15.68 -13.41 -2.65
CA PRO A 414 17.04 -13.15 -2.19
C PRO A 414 18.11 -13.45 -3.24
N LEU A 415 18.01 -14.61 -3.90
CA LEU A 415 18.94 -15.02 -4.95
C LEU A 415 18.83 -14.12 -6.19
N HIS A 416 17.59 -13.76 -6.58
CA HIS A 416 17.36 -12.83 -7.68
C HIS A 416 18.01 -11.46 -7.41
N MET A 417 17.87 -10.93 -6.20
CA MET A 417 18.48 -9.65 -5.81
C MET A 417 20.01 -9.71 -5.76
N LEU A 418 20.57 -10.84 -5.36
CA LEU A 418 22.02 -11.07 -5.39
C LEU A 418 22.55 -11.12 -6.82
N ILE A 419 21.92 -11.90 -7.69
CA ILE A 419 22.29 -12.01 -9.11
C ILE A 419 22.15 -10.67 -9.81
N HIS A 420 21.10 -9.90 -9.52
CA HIS A 420 20.92 -8.56 -10.08
C HIS A 420 22.00 -7.56 -9.64
N SER A 421 22.72 -7.87 -8.55
CA SER A 421 23.82 -7.04 -8.05
C SER A 421 25.19 -7.49 -8.57
N LEU A 422 25.31 -8.69 -9.12
CA LEU A 422 26.53 -9.22 -9.76
C LEU A 422 26.45 -8.96 -11.27
#